data_AF-A0A2C9DEE0-F1
#
_entry.id   AF-A0A2C9DEE0-F1
#
_cell.length_a   1.000
_cell.length_b   1.000
_cell.length_c   1.000
_cell.angle_alpha   90.00
_cell.angle_beta   90.00
_cell.angle_gamma   90.00
#
_symmetry.space_group_name_H-M   'P 1'
#
loop_
_entity.id
_entity.type
_entity.pdbx_description
1 polymer ?
#
loop_
_entity_poly.entity_id
_entity_poly.type
_entity_poly.pdbx_seq_one_letter_code
_entity_poly.pdbx_strand_id
1 'polypeptide(L)'
;MRPVTDRERSLLEALFAHLPAIESSLLLQLAAAKVTELDEEGSLKFHIAPSFSIEINERVPVTGTIDDIDGVPIFFLLHVVGGKIDELEIYKADGSTILTEIVADALRFDH
;
A
#
# COMPACT_ATOMS: atom_id res chain seq x y z
N MET A 1 -3.95 -14.78 7.84
CA MET A 1 -4.18 -14.42 6.43
C MET A 1 -5.66 -14.29 6.15
N ARG A 2 -6.09 -13.18 5.58
CA ARG A 2 -7.46 -12.92 5.11
C ARG A 2 -7.44 -12.34 3.69
N PRO A 3 -8.56 -12.33 2.97
CA PRO A 3 -8.68 -11.51 1.76
C PRO A 3 -8.42 -10.02 2.07
N VAL A 4 -8.00 -9.29 1.05
CA VAL A 4 -7.94 -7.81 1.10
C VAL A 4 -9.37 -7.27 1.21
N THR A 5 -9.60 -6.34 2.12
CA THR A 5 -10.89 -5.67 2.30
C THR A 5 -11.14 -4.64 1.21
N ASP A 6 -12.38 -4.17 1.05
CA ASP A 6 -12.71 -3.14 0.07
C ASP A 6 -11.96 -1.83 0.34
N ARG A 7 -11.80 -1.44 1.61
CA ARG A 7 -11.07 -0.23 2.01
C ARG A 7 -9.58 -0.31 1.66
N GLU A 8 -8.93 -1.43 1.99
CA GLU A 8 -7.52 -1.67 1.64
C GLU A 8 -7.33 -1.73 0.13
N ARG A 9 -8.27 -2.36 -0.59
CA ARG A 9 -8.26 -2.41 -2.05
C ARG A 9 -8.33 -1.00 -2.64
N SER A 10 -9.25 -0.16 -2.20
CA SER A 10 -9.35 1.21 -2.70
C SER A 10 -8.07 2.01 -2.45
N LEU A 11 -7.46 1.83 -1.28
CA LEU A 11 -6.17 2.48 -0.96
C LEU A 11 -5.05 2.02 -1.91
N LEU A 12 -4.94 0.71 -2.14
CA LEU A 12 -3.94 0.12 -3.04
C LEU A 12 -4.17 0.52 -4.50
N GLU A 13 -5.42 0.53 -4.96
CA GLU A 13 -5.78 0.97 -6.32
C GLU A 13 -5.39 2.45 -6.54
N ALA A 14 -5.58 3.31 -5.55
CA ALA A 14 -5.12 4.71 -5.61
C ALA A 14 -3.58 4.83 -5.69
N LEU A 15 -2.85 4.00 -4.95
CA LEU A 15 -1.38 3.91 -5.06
C LEU A 15 -0.96 3.39 -6.45
N PHE A 16 -1.61 2.36 -6.97
CA PHE A 16 -1.25 1.74 -8.25
C PHE A 16 -1.51 2.64 -9.46
N ALA A 17 -2.52 3.51 -9.38
CA ALA A 17 -2.81 4.50 -10.42
C ALA A 17 -1.62 5.46 -10.69
N HIS A 18 -0.69 5.60 -9.73
CA HIS A 18 0.54 6.36 -9.88
C HIS A 18 1.69 5.55 -10.50
N LEU A 19 1.43 4.29 -10.85
CA LEU A 19 2.37 3.34 -11.47
C LEU A 19 1.82 2.81 -12.80
N PRO A 20 1.44 3.68 -13.77
CA PRO A 20 0.66 3.28 -14.95
C PRO A 20 1.35 2.23 -15.82
N ALA A 21 2.69 2.16 -15.79
CA ALA A 21 3.45 1.16 -16.54
C ALA A 21 3.24 -0.28 -16.03
N ILE A 22 2.87 -0.46 -14.76
CA ILE A 22 2.77 -1.77 -14.10
C ILE A 22 1.44 -1.98 -13.36
N GLU A 23 0.57 -0.97 -13.32
CA GLU A 23 -0.72 -0.94 -12.63
C GLU A 23 -1.55 -2.21 -12.91
N SER A 24 -1.75 -2.56 -14.18
CA SER A 24 -2.55 -3.74 -14.56
C SER A 24 -2.02 -5.04 -13.95
N SER A 25 -0.69 -5.18 -13.86
CA SER A 25 -0.08 -6.36 -13.26
C SER A 25 -0.17 -6.35 -11.73
N LEU A 26 -0.12 -5.17 -11.09
CA LEU A 26 -0.36 -5.02 -9.65
C LEU A 26 -1.83 -5.34 -9.29
N LEU A 27 -2.79 -4.92 -10.11
CA LEU A 27 -4.21 -5.25 -9.94
C LEU A 27 -4.46 -6.76 -10.03
N LEU A 28 -3.81 -7.45 -10.97
CA LEU A 28 -3.89 -8.92 -11.08
C LEU A 28 -3.32 -9.62 -9.85
N GLN A 29 -2.20 -9.11 -9.33
CA GLN A 29 -1.60 -9.59 -8.09
C GLN A 29 -2.55 -9.39 -6.90
N LEU A 30 -3.13 -8.19 -6.77
CA LEU A 30 -4.06 -7.84 -5.69
C LEU A 30 -5.32 -8.70 -5.70
N ALA A 31 -5.87 -9.00 -6.88
CA ALA A 31 -7.07 -9.82 -7.03
C ALA A 31 -6.90 -11.25 -6.46
N ALA A 32 -5.68 -11.79 -6.45
CA ALA A 32 -5.37 -13.12 -5.93
C ALA A 32 -4.70 -13.08 -4.54
N ALA A 33 -4.42 -11.90 -4.00
CA ALA A 33 -3.65 -11.74 -2.77
C ALA A 33 -4.44 -12.12 -1.52
N LYS A 34 -3.71 -12.63 -0.53
CA LYS A 34 -4.14 -12.63 0.87
C LYS A 34 -3.19 -11.77 1.67
N VAL A 35 -3.68 -11.17 2.76
CA VAL A 35 -2.89 -10.30 3.62
C VAL A 35 -2.87 -10.79 5.06
N THR A 36 -1.81 -10.44 5.77
CA THR A 36 -1.76 -10.47 7.23
C THR A 36 -1.44 -9.07 7.69
N GLU A 37 -2.24 -8.57 8.63
CA GLU A 37 -2.02 -7.28 9.27
C GLU A 37 -0.81 -7.37 10.20
N LEU A 38 0.05 -6.37 10.15
CA LEU A 38 1.33 -6.36 10.85
C LEU A 38 1.28 -5.55 12.15
N ASP A 39 0.44 -4.52 12.22
CA ASP A 39 0.34 -3.57 13.32
C ASP A 39 -1.07 -2.98 13.42
N GLU A 40 -1.30 -2.08 14.38
CA GLU A 40 -2.62 -1.47 14.63
C GLU A 40 -2.93 -0.31 13.68
N GLU A 41 -1.89 0.20 13.01
CA GLU A 41 -1.90 1.28 12.03
C GLU A 41 -2.41 0.81 10.66
N GLY A 42 -2.41 -0.51 10.44
CA GLY A 42 -2.99 -1.17 9.28
C GLY A 42 -1.98 -1.59 8.22
N SER A 43 -0.69 -1.68 8.56
CA SER A 43 0.33 -2.22 7.66
C SER A 43 0.01 -3.66 7.29
N LEU A 44 0.26 -4.03 6.03
CA LEU A 44 -0.14 -5.32 5.47
C LEU A 44 1.04 -6.06 4.86
N LYS A 45 1.21 -7.33 5.26
CA LYS A 45 2.05 -8.29 4.54
C LYS A 45 1.26 -9.04 3.50
N PHE A 46 1.72 -9.00 2.24
CA PHE A 46 1.07 -9.68 1.13
C PHE A 46 1.60 -11.11 0.94
N HIS A 47 0.67 -12.00 0.60
CA HIS A 47 0.92 -13.40 0.27
C HIS A 47 0.43 -13.66 -1.13
N ILE A 48 1.35 -13.60 -2.10
CA ILE A 48 1.07 -13.71 -3.54
C ILE A 48 1.64 -15.02 -4.07
N ALA A 49 0.86 -15.69 -4.92
CA ALA A 49 1.30 -16.92 -5.56
C ALA A 49 2.56 -16.69 -6.42
N PRO A 50 3.48 -17.67 -6.52
CA PRO A 50 4.76 -17.48 -7.17
C PRO A 50 4.72 -17.03 -8.64
N SER A 51 3.62 -17.34 -9.34
CA SER A 51 3.43 -17.14 -10.78
C SER A 51 3.26 -15.70 -11.23
N PHE A 52 3.13 -14.75 -10.31
CA PHE A 52 2.99 -13.33 -10.64
C PHE A 52 4.30 -12.61 -10.34
N SER A 53 5.06 -12.19 -11.35
CA SER A 53 6.23 -11.32 -11.16
C SER A 53 6.28 -10.28 -12.27
N ILE A 54 6.60 -9.04 -11.89
CA ILE A 54 6.74 -7.89 -12.78
C ILE A 54 8.20 -7.47 -12.80
N GLU A 55 8.69 -7.00 -13.95
CA GLU A 55 10.02 -6.38 -14.01
C GLU A 55 9.96 -4.97 -13.44
N ILE A 56 10.56 -4.79 -12.26
CA ILE A 56 10.68 -3.50 -11.58
C ILE A 56 11.97 -3.50 -10.76
N ASN A 57 12.72 -2.40 -10.86
CA ASN A 57 14.01 -2.25 -10.18
C ASN A 57 13.88 -1.53 -8.83
N GLU A 58 12.80 -0.78 -8.64
CA GLU A 58 12.56 -0.01 -7.43
C GLU A 58 11.77 -0.83 -6.40
N ARG A 59 12.26 -0.81 -5.15
CA ARG A 59 11.62 -1.54 -4.04
C ARG A 59 10.39 -0.84 -3.49
N VAL A 60 10.38 0.49 -3.50
CA VAL A 60 9.22 1.30 -3.07
C VAL A 60 8.81 2.19 -4.23
N PRO A 61 8.12 1.65 -5.25
CA PRO A 61 7.84 2.39 -6.47
C PRO A 61 6.86 3.56 -6.28
N VAL A 62 6.06 3.53 -5.21
CA VAL A 62 5.12 4.61 -4.90
C VAL A 62 5.05 4.84 -3.39
N THR A 63 5.01 6.13 -3.04
CA THR A 63 4.73 6.62 -1.69
C THR A 63 3.53 7.54 -1.74
N GLY A 64 2.60 7.38 -0.80
CA GLY A 64 1.51 8.31 -0.57
C GLY A 64 1.57 8.90 0.83
N THR A 65 0.91 10.05 1.02
CA THR A 65 0.89 10.78 2.29
C THR A 65 -0.50 11.33 2.59
N ILE A 66 -0.93 11.25 3.84
CA ILE A 66 -2.14 11.88 4.38
C ILE A 66 -1.73 12.72 5.60
N ASP A 67 -2.40 13.86 5.87
CA ASP A 67 -2.25 14.52 7.18
C ASP A 67 -3.18 13.86 8.20
N ASP A 68 -2.63 13.48 9.35
CA ASP A 68 -3.45 13.13 10.50
C ASP A 68 -4.17 14.37 11.07
N ILE A 69 -5.16 14.17 11.94
CA ILE A 69 -5.99 15.27 12.48
C ILE A 69 -5.20 16.28 13.32
N ASP A 70 -4.05 15.88 13.86
CA ASP A 70 -3.12 16.73 14.59
C ASP A 70 -2.05 17.38 13.70
N GLY A 71 -2.13 17.18 12.38
CA GLY A 71 -1.24 17.77 11.38
C GLY A 71 0.07 17.02 11.20
N VAL A 72 0.26 15.87 11.86
CA VAL A 72 1.45 15.03 11.63
C VAL A 72 1.19 14.12 10.41
N PRO A 73 2.13 14.03 9.45
CA PRO A 73 1.94 13.20 8.27
C PRO A 73 1.87 11.70 8.59
N ILE A 74 1.04 10.99 7.84
CA ILE A 74 0.98 9.52 7.75
C ILE A 74 1.52 9.14 6.38
N PHE A 75 2.49 8.24 6.37
CA PHE A 75 3.13 7.73 5.16
C PHE A 75 2.61 6.36 4.79
N PHE A 76 2.47 6.12 3.49
CA PHE A 76 2.04 4.88 2.87
C PHE A 76 3.09 4.45 1.85
N LEU A 77 3.85 3.41 2.16
CA LEU A 77 4.91 2.92 1.28
C LEU A 77 4.50 1.55 0.73
N LEU A 78 4.35 1.45 -0.58
CA LEU A 78 4.12 0.17 -1.23
C LEU A 78 5.47 -0.50 -1.51
N HIS A 79 5.78 -1.58 -0.80
CA HIS A 79 6.97 -2.37 -1.07
C HIS A 79 6.69 -3.44 -2.13
N VAL A 80 7.53 -3.46 -3.15
CA VAL A 80 7.57 -4.47 -4.21
C VAL A 80 8.92 -5.18 -4.18
N VAL A 81 8.93 -6.49 -3.96
CA VAL A 81 10.15 -7.30 -3.83
C VAL A 81 10.09 -8.46 -4.81
N GLY A 82 11.14 -8.61 -5.64
CA GLY A 82 11.19 -9.66 -6.66
C GLY A 82 10.02 -9.59 -7.65
N GLY A 83 9.54 -8.37 -7.94
CA GLY A 83 8.42 -8.14 -8.86
C GLY A 83 7.03 -8.41 -8.28
N LYS A 84 6.91 -8.57 -6.96
CA LYS A 84 5.66 -8.87 -6.24
C LYS A 84 5.35 -7.83 -5.19
N ILE A 85 4.08 -7.48 -5.04
CA ILE A 85 3.63 -6.71 -3.87
C ILE A 85 4.00 -7.53 -2.63
N ASP A 86 4.80 -6.93 -1.76
CA ASP A 86 5.35 -7.60 -0.58
C ASP A 86 4.73 -7.02 0.69
N GLU A 87 4.63 -5.70 0.77
CA GLU A 87 4.15 -5.00 1.95
C GLU A 87 3.48 -3.67 1.59
N LEU A 88 2.46 -3.29 2.35
CA LEU A 88 2.04 -1.91 2.47
C LEU A 88 2.43 -1.48 3.89
N GLU A 89 3.39 -0.58 3.99
CA GLU A 89 3.84 -0.03 5.26
C GLU A 89 3.08 1.28 5.51
N ILE A 90 2.45 1.39 6.68
CA ILE A 90 1.68 2.55 7.11
C ILE A 90 2.24 3.01 8.45
N TYR A 91 2.70 4.25 8.51
CA TYR A 91 3.18 4.80 9.78
C TYR A 91 2.98 6.31 9.84
N LYS A 92 2.78 6.80 11.06
CA LYS A 92 2.79 8.23 11.35
C LYS A 92 4.21 8.72 11.54
N ALA A 93 4.53 9.91 11.03
CA ALA A 93 5.89 10.44 10.97
C ALA A 93 6.58 10.58 12.34
N ASP A 94 5.80 10.77 13.41
CA ASP A 94 6.31 10.88 14.79
C ASP A 94 6.24 9.56 15.58
N GLY A 95 5.74 8.48 14.96
CA GLY A 95 5.57 7.17 15.57
C GLY A 95 4.43 7.07 16.60
N SER A 96 3.60 8.11 16.72
CA SER A 96 2.39 8.05 17.54
C SER A 96 1.25 7.33 16.80
N THR A 97 0.19 6.98 17.54
CA THR A 97 -1.00 6.35 16.97
C THR A 97 -1.67 7.28 15.95
N ILE A 98 -2.12 6.69 14.85
CA ILE A 98 -2.94 7.36 13.84
C ILE A 98 -4.33 7.67 14.41
N LEU A 99 -4.75 8.93 14.33
CA LEU A 99 -6.01 9.41 14.92
C LEU A 99 -7.13 9.53 13.90
N THR A 100 -6.79 9.75 12.63
CA THR A 100 -7.74 9.90 11.53
C THR A 100 -8.15 8.56 10.92
N GLU A 101 -9.27 8.57 10.20
CA GLU A 101 -9.63 7.46 9.34
C GLU A 101 -8.87 7.55 8.00
N ILE A 102 -8.04 6.54 7.71
CA ILE A 102 -7.35 6.40 6.42
C ILE A 102 -8.35 6.12 5.29
N VAL A 103 -8.50 7.05 4.34
CA VAL A 103 -9.32 6.89 3.14
C VAL A 103 -8.48 7.19 1.88
N ALA A 104 -8.73 6.44 0.81
CA ALA A 104 -7.93 6.53 -0.43
C ALA A 104 -7.94 7.94 -1.04
N ASP A 105 -9.09 8.61 -1.03
CA ASP A 105 -9.28 9.95 -1.61
C ASP A 105 -8.46 11.05 -0.91
N ALA A 106 -7.94 10.80 0.30
CA ALA A 106 -7.11 11.73 1.02
C ALA A 106 -5.61 11.61 0.68
N LEU A 107 -5.21 10.57 -0.06
CA LEU A 107 -3.82 10.36 -0.45
C LEU A 107 -3.31 11.51 -1.32
N ARG A 108 -2.11 11.97 -0.99
CA ARG A 108 -1.32 12.89 -1.79
C ARG A 108 -0.01 12.22 -2.16
N PHE A 109 0.50 12.55 -3.34
CA PHE A 109 1.68 11.94 -3.91
C PHE A 109 2.68 13.06 -4.22
N ASP A 110 3.92 12.88 -3.80
CA ASP A 110 4.99 13.81 -4.15
C ASP A 110 5.36 13.58 -5.63
N HIS A 111 5.30 14.65 -6.43
CA HIS A 111 5.64 14.65 -7.87
C HIS A 111 7.16 14.82 -8.10
#